data_AF-A0A4P6Y9Z9-F1
#
_entry.id   AF-A0A4P6Y9Z9-F1
#
_cell.length_a   1.000
_cell.length_b   1.000
_cell.length_c   1.000
_cell.angle_alpha   90.00
_cell.angle_beta   90.00
_cell.angle_gamma   90.00
#
_symmetry.space_group_name_H-M   'P 1'
#
loop_
_entity.id
_entity.type
_entity.pdbx_description
1 polymer ?
#
loop_
_entity_poly.entity_id
_entity_poly.type
_entity_poly.pdbx_seq_one_letter_code
_entity_poly.pdbx_strand_id
1 'polypeptide(L)' 'MRVPQVSIIVPCYNQAHYLDEALQSVLDQTDPDWECIIVNDGSPENAKLV' A
#
# COMPACT_ATOMS: atom_id res chain seq x y z
N MET A 1 -10.41 -8.36 17.00
CA MET A 1 -10.08 -7.91 15.64
C MET A 1 -10.87 -8.78 14.68
N ARG A 2 -11.51 -8.19 13.66
CA ARG A 2 -12.14 -8.95 12.57
C ARG A 2 -11.09 -9.16 11.47
N VAL A 3 -11.19 -10.28 10.76
CA VAL A 3 -10.38 -10.53 9.57
C VAL A 3 -11.00 -9.72 8.43
N PRO A 4 -10.24 -8.85 7.75
CA PRO A 4 -10.75 -8.09 6.62
C PRO A 4 -11.15 -9.03 5.47
N GLN A 5 -12.14 -8.62 4.68
CA GLN A 5 -12.59 -9.42 3.54
C GLN A 5 -11.56 -9.43 2.40
N VAL A 6 -10.78 -8.36 2.26
CA VAL A 6 -9.78 -8.20 1.21
C VAL A 6 -8.43 -7.76 1.81
N SER A 7 -7.35 -8.43 1.41
CA SER A 7 -5.98 -8.00 1.70
C SER A 7 -5.30 -7.53 0.42
N ILE A 8 -4.86 -6.27 0.40
CA ILE A 8 -4.17 -5.64 -0.73
C ILE A 8 -2.68 -5.61 -0.40
N ILE A 9 -1.87 -6.31 -1.20
CA ILE A 9 -0.42 -6.39 -0.99
C ILE A 9 0.29 -5.53 -2.04
N VAL A 10 1.03 -4.52 -1.59
CA VAL A 10 1.75 -3.56 -2.44
C VAL A 10 3.26 -3.74 -2.26
N PRO A 11 3.92 -4.60 -3.05
CA PRO A 11 5.38 -4.65 -3.07
C PRO A 11 5.94 -3.40 -3.76
N CYS A 12 6.89 -2.74 -3.10
CA CYS A 12 7.53 -1.53 -3.60
C CYS A 12 9.06 -1.67 -3.58
N TYR A 13 9.66 -1.60 -4.76
CA TYR A 13 11.12 -1.51 -4.94
C TYR A 13 11.45 -0.40 -5.94
N ASN A 14 12.06 0.69 -5.47
CA ASN A 14 12.48 1.83 -6.29
C ASN A 14 11.33 2.47 -7.12
N GLN A 15 10.14 2.55 -6.52
CA GLN A 15 8.91 3.10 -7.14
C GLN A 15 8.26 4.18 -6.28
N ALA A 16 9.05 4.95 -5.52
CA ALA A 16 8.51 5.96 -4.58
C ALA A 16 7.57 6.98 -5.25
N HIS A 17 7.77 7.24 -6.54
CA HIS A 17 6.99 8.21 -7.33
C HIS A 17 5.59 7.73 -7.74
N TYR A 18 5.32 6.42 -7.74
CA TYR A 18 3.97 5.88 -7.99
C TYR A 18 3.25 5.45 -6.73
N LEU A 19 3.97 5.36 -5.61
CA LEU A 19 3.43 4.82 -4.36
C LEU A 19 2.25 5.66 -3.86
N ASP A 20 2.37 6.99 -3.90
CA ASP A 20 1.32 7.89 -3.43
C ASP A 20 0.02 7.75 -4.23
N GLU A 21 0.11 7.70 -5.57
CA GLU A 21 -1.06 7.49 -6.45
C GLU A 21 -1.68 6.11 -6.23
N ALA A 22 -0.85 5.07 -6.11
CA ALA A 22 -1.32 3.72 -5.83
C ALA A 22 -2.05 3.63 -4.49
N LEU A 23 -1.49 4.23 -3.43
CA LEU A 23 -2.12 4.25 -2.10
C LEU A 23 -3.40 5.09 -2.11
N GLN A 24 -3.45 6.22 -2.80
CA GLN A 24 -4.68 7.00 -2.94
C GLN A 24 -5.78 6.17 -3.62
N SER A 25 -5.43 5.39 -4.65
CA SER A 25 -6.40 4.49 -5.30
C SER A 25 -6.95 3.41 -4.36
N VAL A 26 -6.14 2.93 -3.40
CA VAL A 26 -6.56 1.97 -2.37
C VAL A 26 -7.41 2.65 -1.28
N LEU A 27 -7.12 3.91 -0.96
CA LEU A 27 -7.94 4.69 -0.03
C LEU A 27 -9.33 5.01 -0.61
N ASP A 28 -9.42 5.17 -1.92
CA ASP A 28 -10.66 5.51 -2.63
C ASP A 28 -11.58 4.29 -2.90
N GLN A 29 -11.26 3.11 -2.35
CA GLN A 29 -12.10 1.92 -2.49
C GLN A 29 -13.49 2.11 -1.87
N THR A 30 -14.52 1.63 -2.57
CA THR A 30 -15.93 1.82 -2.17
C THR A 30 -16.37 0.93 -1.01
N ASP A 31 -15.68 -0.19 -0.80
CA ASP A 31 -15.89 -1.08 0.35
C ASP A 31 -14.77 -0.80 1.37
N PRO A 32 -15.07 -0.52 2.65
CA PRO A 32 -14.05 -0.24 3.66
C PRO A 32 -13.46 -1.49 4.34
N ASP A 33 -13.93 -2.70 4.04
CA ASP A 33 -13.50 -3.94 4.73
C ASP A 33 -12.23 -4.55 4.13
N TRP A 34 -11.14 -3.78 4.16
CA TRP A 34 -9.84 -4.19 3.63
C TRP A 34 -8.67 -3.85 4.57
N GLU A 35 -7.55 -4.53 4.36
CA GLU A 35 -6.23 -4.14 4.84
C GLU A 35 -5.26 -3.93 3.67
N CYS A 36 -4.32 -3.00 3.83
CA CYS A 36 -3.27 -2.76 2.86
C CYS A 36 -1.90 -3.00 3.51
N ILE A 37 -1.12 -3.88 2.91
CA ILE A 37 0.20 -4.28 3.40
C ILE A 37 1.23 -3.82 2.38
N ILE A 38 2.05 -2.84 2.76
CA ILE A 38 3.12 -2.32 1.91
C ILE A 38 4.40 -3.09 2.23
N VAL A 39 5.00 -3.73 1.22
CA VAL A 39 6.23 -4.50 1.37
C VAL A 39 7.37 -3.73 0.70
N ASN A 40 8.20 -3.06 1.48
CA ASN A 40 9.41 -2.43 0.96
C ASN A 40 10.51 -3.49 0.81
N ASP A 41 10.85 -3.85 -0.43
CA ASP A 41 11.84 -4.89 -0.76
C ASP A 41 13.28 -4.33 -0.81
N GLY A 42 13.62 -3.42 0.11
CA GLY A 42 14.95 -2.84 0.21
C GLY A 42 15.23 -1.71 -0.78
N SER A 43 14.22 -0.87 -1.08
CA SER A 43 14.42 0.33 -1.90
C SER A 43 15.54 1.21 -1.33
N PRO A 44 16.53 1.62 -2.15
CA PRO A 44 17.65 2.46 -1.70
C PRO A 44 17.22 3.91 -1.42
N GLU A 45 16.13 4.32 -2.06
CA GLU A 45 15.43 5.57 -1.80
C GLU A 45 14.61 5.43 -0.51
N ASN A 46 14.70 6.45 0.34
CA ASN A 46 13.90 6.58 1.56
C ASN A 46 12.43 6.73 1.15
N ALA A 47 11.76 5.62 0.82
CA ALA A 47 10.31 5.56 0.75
C ALA A 47 9.83 5.92 2.15
N LYS A 48 9.49 7.20 2.36
CA LYS A 48 8.86 7.64 3.59
C LYS A 48 7.50 6.98 3.58
N LEU A 49 7.41 5.84 4.25
CA LEU A 49 6.15 5.25 4.67
C LEU A 49 5.58 6.25 5.68
N VAL A 50 4.69 7.12 5.21
CA VAL A 50 3.94 8.06 6.06
C VAL A 50 2.66 7.38 6.52
#